data_AF-A0A4U3ANG2-F1
#
_entry.id   AF-A0A4U3ANG2-F1
#
_cell.length_a   1.000
_cell.length_b   1.000
_cell.length_c   1.000
_cell.angle_alpha   90.00
_cell.angle_beta   90.00
_cell.angle_gamma   90.00
#
_symmetry.space_group_name_H-M   'P 1'
#
loop_
_entity.id
_entity.type
_entity.pdbx_description
1 polymer ?
#
loop_
_entity_poly.entity_id
_entity_poly.type
_entity_poly.pdbx_seq_one_letter_code
_entity_poly.pdbx_strand_id
1 'polypeptide(L)'
;MKMSSELEQNTRSNKKRSKRRSIKWFILIPFFLLIFGGVGYGSLIYNKAKAVVSDAYAQIDKSSKRDKEVEPLKDNISILIMGVDGSEMRKSQYGEAVRTDALLLATINKDDKSVKLVSIPRDSRVYIPSRKK
;
A
#
# COMPACT_ATOMS: atom_id res chain seq x y z
N MET A 1 15.38 46.52 78.69
CA MET A 1 13.96 46.31 78.31
C MET A 1 13.95 45.75 76.88
N LYS A 2 13.48 44.51 76.73
CA LYS A 2 13.35 43.79 75.46
C LYS A 2 12.28 44.48 74.59
N MET A 3 12.38 44.39 73.26
CA MET A 3 11.54 43.47 72.46
C MET A 3 11.52 43.87 70.97
N SER A 4 11.96 42.92 70.17
CA SER A 4 11.71 42.69 68.73
C SER A 4 10.37 43.18 68.20
N SER A 5 10.37 43.76 67.00
CA SER A 5 9.50 43.37 65.87
C SER A 5 9.60 44.39 64.75
N GLU A 6 10.32 44.09 63.66
CA GLU A 6 9.84 44.44 62.32
C GLU A 6 10.27 43.31 61.36
N LEU A 7 9.25 42.53 60.97
CA LEU A 7 9.28 41.44 60.03
C LEU A 7 9.18 41.98 58.60
N GLU A 8 9.90 41.32 57.70
CA GLU A 8 9.53 41.03 56.30
C GLU A 8 8.72 42.04 55.47
N GLN A 9 9.34 42.57 54.42
CA GLN A 9 8.69 42.83 53.11
C GLN A 9 9.72 42.47 52.00
N ASN A 10 9.62 41.35 51.27
CA ASN A 10 8.72 41.03 50.14
C ASN A 10 8.81 42.10 49.03
N THR A 11 9.24 41.88 47.78
CA THR A 11 8.77 40.91 46.77
C THR A 11 9.67 40.94 45.50
N ARG A 12 10.03 39.75 45.02
CA ARG A 12 10.09 39.25 43.62
C ARG A 12 10.49 40.20 42.46
N SER A 13 11.68 39.95 41.89
CA SER A 13 12.14 40.53 40.63
C SER A 13 11.50 39.88 39.38
N ASN A 14 11.14 40.75 38.43
CA ASN A 14 10.48 40.44 37.17
C ASN A 14 11.39 39.69 36.17
N LYS A 15 10.93 38.56 35.63
CA LYS A 15 11.52 37.90 34.45
C LYS A 15 10.49 37.79 33.31
N LYS A 16 10.41 38.81 32.44
CA LYS A 16 9.62 38.79 31.20
C LYS A 16 10.52 38.98 29.97
N ARG A 17 11.22 37.94 29.50
CA ARG A 17 11.83 37.96 28.14
C ARG A 17 11.86 36.62 27.36
N SER A 18 11.24 35.53 27.83
CA SER A 18 11.38 34.21 27.17
C SER A 18 10.29 33.82 26.14
N LYS A 19 9.12 34.47 26.16
CA LYS A 19 7.89 33.96 25.50
C LYS A 19 7.92 33.85 23.96
N ARG A 20 8.84 34.51 23.24
CA ARG A 20 8.92 34.41 21.77
C ARG A 20 9.64 33.16 21.26
N ARG A 21 10.51 32.54 22.07
CA ARG A 21 11.20 31.29 21.67
C ARG A 21 10.28 30.07 21.84
N SER A 22 9.40 30.05 22.83
CA SER A 22 8.49 28.93 23.11
C SER A 22 7.41 28.70 22.05
N ILE A 23 6.94 29.75 21.37
CA ILE A 23 5.94 29.63 20.28
C ILE A 23 6.51 28.94 19.04
N LYS A 24 7.80 29.16 18.72
CA LYS A 24 8.45 28.49 17.60
C LYS A 24 8.48 26.98 17.83
N TRP A 25 8.82 26.53 19.04
CA TRP A 25 8.81 25.11 19.41
C TRP A 25 7.38 24.53 19.41
N PHE A 26 6.37 25.30 19.79
CA PHE A 26 4.97 24.86 19.75
C PHE A 26 4.47 24.57 18.32
N ILE A 27 5.05 25.18 17.29
CA ILE A 27 4.72 24.93 15.88
C ILE A 27 5.67 23.89 15.26
N LEU A 28 6.97 23.96 15.58
CA LEU A 28 7.99 23.04 15.06
C LEU A 28 7.78 21.60 15.52
N ILE A 29 7.43 21.39 16.78
CA ILE A 29 7.24 20.04 17.35
C ILE A 29 6.10 19.28 16.65
N PRO A 30 4.86 19.80 16.53
CA PRO A 30 3.79 19.09 15.83
C PRO A 30 4.08 18.95 14.33
N PHE A 31 4.76 19.92 13.70
CA PHE A 31 5.16 19.81 12.30
C PHE A 31 6.15 18.65 12.08
N PHE A 32 7.15 18.52 12.94
CA PHE A 32 8.10 17.42 12.88
C PHE A 32 7.42 16.09 13.22
N LEU A 33 6.51 16.06 14.17
CA LEU A 33 5.68 14.89 14.49
C LEU A 33 4.83 14.43 13.29
N LEU A 34 4.24 15.38 12.55
CA LEU A 34 3.48 15.09 11.33
C LEU A 34 4.35 14.50 10.23
N ILE A 35 5.54 15.07 10.02
CA ILE A 35 6.49 14.56 9.02
C ILE A 35 7.00 13.18 9.43
N PHE A 36 7.47 13.00 10.66
CA PHE A 36 8.02 11.72 11.11
C PHE A 36 6.95 10.64 11.24
N GLY A 37 5.75 11.00 11.70
CA GLY A 37 4.59 10.11 11.72
C GLY A 37 4.15 9.71 10.31
N GLY A 38 4.05 10.68 9.41
CA GLY A 38 3.68 10.45 8.01
C GLY A 38 4.71 9.62 7.25
N VAL A 39 6.00 9.94 7.37
CA VAL A 39 7.10 9.18 6.75
C VAL A 39 7.21 7.79 7.35
N GLY A 40 7.08 7.65 8.68
CA GLY A 40 7.10 6.35 9.36
C GLY A 40 5.98 5.44 8.88
N TYR A 41 4.74 5.93 8.90
CA TYR A 41 3.58 5.17 8.43
C TYR A 41 3.63 4.91 6.92
N GLY A 42 4.02 5.91 6.13
CA GLY A 42 4.18 5.80 4.69
C GLY A 42 5.21 4.75 4.28
N SER A 43 6.34 4.68 4.99
CA SER A 43 7.38 3.67 4.78
C SER A 43 6.87 2.25 5.08
N LEU A 44 6.08 2.08 6.15
CA LEU A 44 5.48 0.79 6.47
C LEU A 44 4.52 0.31 5.38
N ILE A 45 3.64 1.19 4.88
CA ILE A 45 2.74 0.86 3.77
C ILE A 45 3.54 0.55 2.51
N TYR A 46 4.53 1.38 2.18
CA TYR A 46 5.37 1.19 1.01
C TYR A 46 6.10 -0.15 1.03
N ASN A 47 6.70 -0.52 2.17
CA ASN A 47 7.40 -1.80 2.31
C ASN A 47 6.44 -2.99 2.22
N LYS A 48 5.24 -2.90 2.83
CA LYS A 48 4.21 -3.93 2.70
C LYS A 48 3.74 -4.08 1.25
N ALA A 49 3.46 -2.97 0.57
CA ALA A 49 3.07 -2.98 -0.84
C ALA A 49 4.18 -3.57 -1.71
N LYS A 50 5.44 -3.20 -1.48
CA LYS A 50 6.59 -3.75 -2.20
C LYS A 50 6.72 -5.26 -2.00
N ALA A 51 6.56 -5.75 -0.77
CA ALA A 51 6.60 -7.19 -0.47
C ALA A 51 5.46 -7.95 -1.18
N VAL A 52 4.24 -7.42 -1.13
CA VAL A 52 3.09 -8.02 -1.84
C VAL A 52 3.33 -8.06 -3.35
N VAL A 53 3.87 -6.98 -3.93
CA VAL A 53 4.18 -6.93 -5.37
C VAL A 53 5.30 -7.90 -5.74
N SER A 54 6.34 -8.02 -4.91
CA SER A 54 7.41 -9.00 -5.19
C SER A 54 6.93 -10.42 -5.09
N ASP A 55 6.07 -10.73 -4.12
CA ASP A 55 5.50 -12.07 -3.93
C ASP A 55 4.49 -12.43 -5.02
N ALA A 56 3.75 -11.44 -5.53
CA ALA A 56 2.81 -11.62 -6.64
C ALA A 56 3.49 -11.70 -8.01
N TYR A 57 4.69 -11.13 -8.17
CA TYR A 57 5.41 -11.12 -9.44
C TYR A 57 6.13 -12.45 -9.67
N ALA A 58 5.58 -13.28 -10.57
CA ALA A 58 6.29 -14.42 -11.13
C ALA A 58 6.94 -14.01 -12.45
N GLN A 59 8.27 -14.13 -12.54
CA GLN A 59 8.97 -13.96 -13.81
C GLN A 59 8.55 -15.08 -14.76
N ILE A 60 8.01 -14.72 -15.93
CA ILE A 60 7.60 -15.67 -16.96
C ILE A 60 8.46 -15.43 -18.19
N ASP A 61 9.07 -16.48 -18.71
CA ASP A 61 9.85 -16.40 -19.94
C ASP A 61 8.98 -16.07 -21.15
N LYS A 62 9.63 -15.54 -22.19
CA LYS A 62 8.97 -15.28 -23.46
C LYS A 62 8.36 -16.58 -24.02
N SER A 63 7.06 -16.57 -24.27
CA SER A 63 6.39 -17.70 -24.93
C SER A 63 6.98 -17.91 -26.33
N SER A 64 7.17 -19.18 -26.72
CA SER A 64 7.60 -19.57 -28.06
C SER A 64 6.65 -19.15 -29.18
N LYS A 65 5.41 -18.78 -28.84
CA LYS A 65 4.41 -18.25 -29.78
C LYS A 65 4.54 -16.75 -30.06
N ARG A 66 5.54 -16.08 -29.48
CA ARG A 66 5.78 -14.64 -29.68
C ARG A 66 7.06 -14.41 -30.45
N ASP A 67 7.02 -13.57 -31.47
CA ASP A 67 8.22 -13.20 -32.24
C ASP A 67 9.04 -12.11 -31.53
N LYS A 68 8.38 -11.15 -30.87
CA LYS A 68 8.99 -10.02 -30.15
C LYS A 68 8.60 -9.97 -28.67
N GLU A 69 9.33 -9.18 -27.89
CA GLU A 69 8.97 -8.82 -26.52
C GLU A 69 7.77 -7.87 -26.52
N VAL A 70 6.96 -7.91 -25.46
CA VAL A 70 5.76 -7.08 -25.33
C VAL A 70 6.15 -5.78 -24.66
N GLU A 71 5.86 -4.65 -25.29
CA GLU A 71 5.99 -3.33 -24.69
C GLU A 71 4.61 -2.81 -24.29
N PRO A 72 4.24 -2.78 -23.00
CA PRO A 72 2.89 -2.41 -22.56
C PRO A 72 2.43 -1.01 -22.98
N LEU A 73 3.36 -0.10 -23.28
CA LEU A 73 3.09 1.27 -23.74
C LEU A 73 2.91 1.38 -25.25
N LYS A 74 3.33 0.36 -26.01
CA LYS A 74 3.28 0.37 -27.48
C LYS A 74 2.33 -0.67 -28.04
N ASP A 75 2.26 -1.85 -27.44
CA ASP A 75 1.45 -2.96 -27.91
C ASP A 75 0.09 -3.01 -27.22
N ASN A 76 -0.90 -3.61 -27.89
CA ASN A 76 -2.19 -3.93 -27.29
C ASN A 76 -2.02 -5.10 -26.30
N ILE A 77 -2.54 -4.94 -25.09
CA ILE A 77 -2.34 -5.92 -24.00
C ILE A 77 -3.68 -6.48 -23.52
N SER A 78 -3.67 -7.73 -23.08
CA SER A 78 -4.81 -8.36 -22.43
C SER A 78 -4.43 -8.82 -21.03
N ILE A 79 -5.26 -8.50 -20.04
CA ILE A 79 -5.07 -8.79 -18.64
C ILE A 79 -6.21 -9.72 -18.20
N LEU A 80 -5.87 -10.92 -17.71
CA LEU A 80 -6.84 -11.82 -17.09
C LEU A 80 -6.90 -11.54 -15.60
N ILE A 81 -8.06 -11.08 -15.14
CA ILE A 81 -8.35 -10.82 -13.74
C ILE A 81 -9.12 -12.03 -13.19
N MET A 82 -8.60 -12.60 -12.10
CA MET A 82 -9.14 -13.79 -11.46
C MET A 82 -9.49 -13.48 -10.01
N GLY A 83 -10.77 -13.56 -9.67
CA GLY A 83 -11.26 -13.46 -8.29
C GLY A 83 -11.22 -14.83 -7.64
N VAL A 84 -10.23 -15.05 -6.78
CA VAL A 84 -10.02 -16.32 -6.07
C VAL A 84 -10.67 -16.30 -4.69
N ASP A 85 -11.45 -17.32 -4.35
CA ASP A 85 -12.04 -17.49 -3.01
C ASP A 85 -11.15 -18.38 -2.14
N GLY A 86 -9.92 -17.91 -1.91
CA GLY A 86 -8.92 -18.57 -1.07
C GLY A 86 -8.98 -18.07 0.36
N SER A 87 -9.12 -18.98 1.33
CA SER A 87 -8.89 -18.68 2.76
C SER A 87 -7.83 -19.61 3.32
N GLU A 88 -7.09 -19.16 4.35
CA GLU A 88 -6.08 -20.00 5.00
C GLU A 88 -6.69 -21.30 5.58
N MET A 89 -7.92 -21.20 6.08
CA MET A 89 -8.73 -22.35 6.53
C MET A 89 -9.06 -23.35 5.41
N ARG A 90 -9.20 -22.91 4.16
CA ARG A 90 -9.45 -23.80 3.01
C ARG A 90 -8.17 -24.38 2.42
N LYS A 91 -7.04 -23.65 2.51
CA LYS A 91 -5.72 -24.18 2.13
C LYS A 91 -5.33 -25.40 2.96
N SER A 92 -5.67 -25.41 4.26
CA SER A 92 -5.40 -26.55 5.15
C SER A 92 -6.32 -27.76 4.91
N GLN A 93 -7.52 -27.55 4.35
CA GLN A 93 -8.50 -28.62 4.09
C GLN A 93 -8.45 -29.20 2.66
N TYR A 94 -8.12 -28.39 1.65
CA TYR A 94 -8.22 -28.76 0.22
C TYR A 94 -6.89 -28.59 -0.55
N GLY A 95 -5.78 -28.25 0.13
CA GLY A 95 -4.48 -28.00 -0.50
C GLY A 95 -4.39 -26.64 -1.22
N GLU A 96 -3.44 -26.48 -2.13
CA GLU A 96 -3.23 -25.25 -2.92
C GLU A 96 -4.34 -24.97 -3.96
N ALA A 97 -5.32 -25.88 -4.10
CA ALA A 97 -6.39 -25.77 -5.07
C ALA A 97 -7.41 -24.69 -4.65
N VAL A 98 -7.13 -23.43 -5.00
CA VAL A 98 -8.04 -22.31 -4.78
C VAL A 98 -9.04 -22.22 -5.94
N ARG A 99 -10.35 -22.20 -5.62
CA ARG A 99 -11.41 -21.99 -6.61
C ARG A 99 -11.51 -20.52 -6.99
N THR A 100 -11.50 -20.25 -8.29
CA THR A 100 -11.82 -18.92 -8.84
C THR A 100 -13.32 -18.78 -9.02
N ASP A 101 -13.92 -17.76 -8.43
CA ASP A 101 -15.36 -17.47 -8.54
C ASP A 101 -15.65 -16.40 -9.62
N ALA A 102 -14.66 -15.59 -10.01
CA ALA A 102 -14.81 -14.59 -11.06
C ALA A 102 -13.63 -14.59 -12.05
N LEU A 103 -13.94 -14.58 -13.34
CA LEU A 103 -12.95 -14.43 -14.42
C LEU A 103 -13.36 -13.26 -15.33
N LEU A 104 -12.46 -12.31 -15.51
CA LEU A 104 -12.66 -11.16 -16.38
C LEU A 104 -11.42 -10.95 -17.26
N LEU A 105 -11.61 -10.96 -18.57
CA LEU A 105 -10.56 -10.61 -19.52
C LEU A 105 -10.72 -9.15 -19.92
N ALA A 106 -9.69 -8.36 -19.67
CA ALA A 106 -9.61 -6.95 -20.07
C ALA A 106 -8.60 -6.79 -21.20
N THR A 107 -9.06 -6.39 -22.38
CA THR A 107 -8.19 -6.08 -23.51
C THR A 107 -8.11 -4.56 -23.67
N ILE A 108 -6.88 -4.04 -23.56
CA ILE A 108 -6.54 -2.65 -23.75
C ILE A 108 -6.03 -2.51 -25.18
N ASN A 109 -6.81 -1.80 -26.00
CA ASN A 109 -6.44 -1.45 -27.37
C ASN A 109 -5.95 0.01 -27.37
N LYS A 110 -4.65 0.19 -27.61
CA LYS A 110 -3.97 1.47 -27.70
C LYS A 110 -4.40 2.24 -28.95
N ASP A 111 -4.52 1.56 -30.09
CA ASP A 111 -4.80 2.17 -31.39
C ASP A 111 -6.19 2.82 -31.39
N ASP A 112 -7.19 2.09 -30.90
CA ASP A 112 -8.58 2.54 -30.80
C ASP A 112 -8.87 3.30 -29.49
N LYS A 113 -7.87 3.45 -28.61
CA LYS A 113 -7.99 4.04 -27.25
C LYS A 113 -9.19 3.48 -26.47
N SER A 114 -9.41 2.17 -26.57
CA SER A 114 -10.57 1.51 -25.99
C SER A 114 -10.18 0.35 -25.09
N VAL A 115 -11.01 0.09 -24.09
CA VAL A 115 -10.88 -1.06 -23.19
C VAL A 115 -12.12 -1.91 -23.36
N LYS A 116 -11.92 -3.18 -23.72
CA LYS A 116 -12.99 -4.17 -23.83
C LYS A 116 -12.88 -5.15 -22.68
N LEU A 117 -13.99 -5.34 -21.97
CA LEU A 117 -14.09 -6.25 -20.84
C LEU A 117 -15.02 -7.41 -21.23
N VAL A 118 -14.56 -8.64 -20.99
CA VAL A 118 -15.35 -9.86 -21.22
C VAL A 118 -15.32 -10.69 -19.95
N SER A 119 -16.50 -10.95 -19.37
CA SER A 119 -16.63 -11.90 -18.28
C SER A 119 -16.66 -13.32 -18.84
N ILE A 120 -15.82 -14.21 -18.28
CA ILE A 120 -15.81 -15.63 -18.63
C ILE A 120 -16.60 -16.37 -17.55
N PRO A 121 -17.74 -16.99 -17.87
CA PRO A 121 -18.50 -17.75 -16.89
C PRO A 121 -17.67 -18.92 -16.34
N ARG A 122 -17.71 -19.13 -15.03
CA ARG A 122 -16.97 -20.21 -14.34
C ARG A 122 -17.27 -21.60 -14.91
N ASP A 123 -18.52 -21.84 -15.27
CA ASP A 123 -19.01 -23.14 -15.72
C ASP A 123 -19.06 -23.24 -17.26
N SER A 124 -18.21 -22.49 -17.95
CA SER A 124 -18.09 -22.56 -19.41
C SER A 124 -17.56 -23.92 -19.86
N ARG A 125 -18.23 -24.55 -20.84
CA ARG A 125 -17.76 -25.81 -21.44
C ARG A 125 -16.54 -25.53 -22.33
N VAL A 126 -15.34 -25.74 -21.79
CA VAL A 126 -14.07 -25.47 -22.47
C VAL A 126 -13.18 -26.71 -22.52
N TYR A 127 -12.30 -26.75 -23.52
CA TYR A 127 -11.22 -27.72 -23.55
C TYR A 127 -10.12 -27.28 -22.57
N ILE A 128 -9.80 -28.14 -21.60
CA ILE A 128 -8.69 -27.92 -20.67
C ILE A 128 -7.57 -28.89 -21.07
N PRO A 129 -6.45 -28.42 -21.62
CA PRO A 129 -5.32 -29.30 -21.91
C PRO A 129 -4.80 -29.83 -20.57
N SER A 130 -4.92 -31.15 -20.36
CA SER A 130 -4.40 -31.78 -19.15
C SER A 130 -2.88 -31.61 -19.10
N ARG A 131 -2.36 -31.15 -17.95
CA ARG A 131 -0.93 -31.35 -17.66
C ARG A 131 -0.77 -32.85 -17.42
N LYS A 132 0.09 -33.53 -18.20
CA LYS A 132 0.56 -34.86 -17.81
C LYS A 132 1.09 -34.75 -16.38
N LYS A 133 0.65 -35.67 -15.51
CA LYS A 133 1.24 -35.87 -14.18
C LYS A 133 2.73 -36.13 -14.30
#